data_AF-A0A7S0JK34-F1
#
_entry.id   AF-A0A7S0JK34-F1
#
_cell.length_a   1.000
_cell.length_b   1.000
_cell.length_c   1.000
_cell.angle_alpha   90.00
_cell.angle_beta   90.00
_cell.angle_gamma   90.00
#
_symmetry.space_group_name_H-M   'P 1'
#
loop_
_entity.id
_entity.type
_entity.pdbx_description
1 polymer ?
#
loop_
_entity_poly.entity_id
_entity_poly.type
_entity_poly.pdbx_seq_one_letter_code
_entity_poly.pdbx_strand_id
1 'polypeptide(L)'
;HSLYMWSDYADRVETRDRADDNSMWYLHRPELRQAINDTTTTMMVEATSALASCGLPGHAGFARSEAFVPARLPGEPFVLPVAYELRTYQLQLGYDTVPKFLELFTEGLRDKLAVDDTGASQLVTLLYTDSGRLNTVIELWRHENIQRSQDSRRAS
;
A
#
# COMPACT_ATOMS: atom_id res chain seq x y z
N HIS A 1 -7.04 4.36 7.84
CA HIS A 1 -6.05 3.28 7.86
C HIS A 1 -4.72 3.89 7.48
N SER A 2 -3.83 4.09 8.46
CA SER A 2 -2.53 4.72 8.24
C SER A 2 -1.48 3.63 8.14
N LEU A 3 -0.82 3.51 7.00
CA LEU A 3 0.50 2.90 6.95
C LEU A 3 1.43 3.85 7.70
N TYR A 4 2.02 3.35 8.80
CA TYR A 4 2.97 4.11 9.58
C TYR A 4 4.31 4.09 8.86
N MET A 5 4.80 5.27 8.49
CA MET A 5 6.17 5.47 8.06
C MET A 5 6.99 5.96 9.24
N TRP A 6 8.25 5.55 9.27
CA TRP A 6 9.25 6.10 10.14
C TRP A 6 10.40 6.59 9.28
N SER A 7 11.00 7.69 9.71
CA SER A 7 12.16 8.31 9.07
C SER A 7 13.36 7.35 9.10
N ASP A 8 13.53 6.69 10.24
CA ASP A 8 14.57 5.72 10.52
C ASP A 8 14.16 4.81 11.71
N TYR A 9 15.08 3.96 12.16
CA TYR A 9 14.83 3.06 13.28
C TYR A 9 14.69 3.80 14.63
N ALA A 10 15.37 4.93 14.82
CA ALA A 10 15.30 5.69 16.06
C ALA A 10 13.93 6.39 16.18
N ASP A 11 13.43 7.00 15.11
CA ASP A 11 12.09 7.58 15.02
C ASP A 11 11.00 6.53 15.28
N ARG A 12 11.21 5.29 14.78
CA ARG A 12 10.33 4.16 15.10
C ARG A 12 10.30 3.87 16.60
N VAL A 13 11.45 3.83 17.26
CA VAL A 13 11.54 3.54 18.70
C VAL A 13 10.88 4.66 19.50
N GLU A 14 11.23 5.92 19.24
CA GLU A 14 10.67 7.07 19.95
C GLU A 14 9.13 7.17 19.79
N THR A 15 8.62 6.92 18.58
CA THR A 15 7.18 6.89 18.33
C THR A 15 6.49 5.75 19.08
N ARG A 16 7.14 4.60 19.23
CA ARG A 16 6.62 3.49 20.04
C ARG A 16 6.66 3.81 21.52
N ASP A 17 7.71 4.45 22.01
CA ASP A 17 7.84 4.84 23.42
C ASP A 17 6.76 5.88 23.79
N ARG A 18 6.52 6.88 22.93
CA ARG A 18 5.41 7.85 23.10
C ARG A 18 4.04 7.18 23.10
N ALA A 19 3.83 6.18 22.25
CA ALA A 19 2.60 5.38 22.25
C ALA A 19 2.51 4.51 23.51
N ASP A 20 3.66 4.04 24.01
CA ASP A 20 3.78 3.28 25.25
C ASP A 20 3.55 4.15 26.51
N ASP A 21 3.51 5.48 26.39
CA ASP A 21 3.10 6.39 27.48
C ASP A 21 1.61 6.80 27.40
N ASN A 22 0.88 6.37 26.36
CA ASN A 22 -0.52 6.73 26.18
C ASN A 22 -1.44 5.78 26.97
N SER A 23 -2.00 6.28 28.07
CA SER A 23 -2.87 5.50 28.98
C SER A 23 -4.11 4.88 28.31
N MET A 24 -4.65 5.50 27.25
CA MET A 24 -5.79 4.95 26.51
C MET A 24 -5.41 3.77 25.61
N TRP A 25 -4.18 3.74 25.10
CA TRP A 25 -3.66 2.61 24.32
C TRP A 25 -3.44 1.37 25.21
N TYR A 26 -3.04 1.57 26.47
CA TYR A 26 -2.82 0.46 27.41
C TYR A 26 -4.09 -0.24 27.86
N LEU A 27 -5.19 0.52 27.99
CA LEU A 27 -6.47 -0.01 28.47
C LEU A 27 -6.93 -1.24 27.67
N HIS A 28 -6.70 -1.25 26.35
CA HIS A 28 -7.17 -2.31 25.45
C HIS A 28 -6.08 -3.32 25.04
N ARG A 29 -4.81 -3.08 25.41
CA ARG A 29 -3.67 -3.91 24.99
C ARG A 29 -3.77 -5.37 25.47
N PRO A 30 -4.21 -5.68 26.71
CA PRO A 30 -4.34 -7.07 27.15
C PRO A 30 -5.37 -7.85 26.33
N GLU A 31 -6.54 -7.26 26.08
CA GLU A 31 -7.62 -7.85 25.28
C GLU A 31 -7.20 -8.05 23.83
N LEU A 32 -6.55 -7.03 23.23
CA LEU A 32 -6.02 -7.11 21.87
C LEU A 32 -4.99 -8.24 21.74
N ARG A 33 -4.09 -8.39 22.72
CA ARG A 33 -3.09 -9.48 22.72
C ARG A 33 -3.73 -10.85 22.82
N GLN A 34 -4.81 -10.99 23.60
CA GLN A 34 -5.55 -12.26 23.69
C GLN A 34 -6.28 -12.60 22.38
N ALA A 35 -6.65 -11.59 21.59
CA ALA A 35 -7.29 -11.76 20.29
C ALA A 35 -6.30 -12.04 19.13
N ILE A 36 -5.00 -11.88 19.36
CA ILE A 36 -3.95 -12.10 18.35
C ILE A 36 -3.40 -13.51 18.52
N ASN A 37 -3.55 -14.34 17.48
CA ASN A 37 -2.95 -15.68 17.47
C ASN A 37 -1.46 -15.63 17.09
N ASP A 38 -1.10 -14.85 16.07
CA ASP A 38 0.27 -14.73 15.56
C ASP A 38 0.54 -13.30 15.06
N THR A 39 1.81 -12.89 15.05
CA THR A 39 2.24 -11.60 14.50
C THR A 39 3.48 -11.79 13.65
N THR A 40 3.44 -11.30 12.41
CA THR A 40 4.60 -11.21 11.53
C THR A 40 4.92 -9.75 11.27
N THR A 41 6.16 -9.36 11.50
CA THR A 41 6.68 -8.03 11.15
C THR A 41 7.67 -8.18 10.01
N THR A 42 7.61 -7.29 9.02
CA THR A 42 8.54 -7.26 7.90
C THR A 42 8.88 -5.81 7.62
N MET A 43 10.17 -5.53 7.46
CA MET A 43 10.63 -4.20 7.08
C MET A 43 10.68 -4.13 5.57
N MET A 44 10.09 -3.06 5.03
CA MET A 44 10.02 -2.84 3.60
C MET A 44 10.50 -1.44 3.28
N VAL A 45 11.07 -1.30 2.09
CA VAL A 45 11.52 -0.04 1.52
C VAL A 45 10.60 0.32 0.37
N GLU A 46 10.22 1.59 0.30
CA GLU A 46 9.44 2.11 -0.82
C GLU A 46 10.33 2.23 -2.06
N ALA A 47 9.80 1.80 -3.20
CA ALA A 47 10.47 1.91 -4.50
C ALA A 47 10.36 3.36 -5.03
N THR A 48 10.89 4.33 -4.29
CA THR A 48 10.71 5.76 -4.55
C THR A 48 11.16 6.15 -5.96
N SER A 49 12.29 5.60 -6.44
CA SER A 49 12.78 5.88 -7.80
C SER A 49 11.83 5.36 -8.89
N ALA A 50 11.27 4.16 -8.70
CA ALA A 50 10.30 3.57 -9.63
C ALA A 50 9.04 4.44 -9.71
N LEU A 51 8.46 4.75 -8.54
CA LEU A 51 7.25 5.57 -8.40
C LEU A 51 7.44 6.97 -9.00
N ALA A 52 8.53 7.66 -8.65
CA ALA A 52 8.85 8.99 -9.16
C ALA A 52 8.96 9.00 -10.69
N SER A 53 9.52 7.95 -11.28
CA SER A 53 9.66 7.82 -12.72
C SER A 53 8.33 7.56 -13.45
N CYS A 54 7.28 7.19 -12.72
CA CYS A 54 5.90 7.09 -13.20
C CYS A 54 5.07 8.34 -12.84
N GLY A 55 5.69 9.39 -12.30
CA GLY A 55 4.99 10.59 -11.85
C GLY A 55 4.15 10.38 -10.58
N LEU A 56 4.42 9.32 -9.81
CA LEU A 56 3.69 9.00 -8.59
C LEU A 56 4.42 9.54 -7.35
N PRO A 57 3.71 10.11 -6.37
CA PRO A 57 4.32 10.78 -5.23
C PRO A 57 4.78 9.83 -4.10
N GLY A 58 4.53 8.52 -4.24
CA GLY A 58 4.70 7.55 -3.15
C GLY A 58 3.68 7.72 -2.03
N HIS A 59 3.79 6.89 -0.99
CA HIS A 59 2.81 6.81 0.10
C HIS A 59 2.69 8.14 0.87
N ALA A 60 3.82 8.76 1.22
CA ALA A 60 3.82 9.99 2.02
C ALA A 60 3.13 11.16 1.31
N GLY A 61 3.26 11.24 -0.02
CA GLY A 61 2.61 12.25 -0.85
C GLY A 61 1.31 11.78 -1.48
N PHE A 62 0.83 10.56 -1.16
CA PHE A 62 -0.39 10.04 -1.76
C PHE A 62 -1.60 10.88 -1.31
N ALA A 63 -2.15 11.61 -2.27
CA ALA A 63 -3.46 12.24 -2.17
C ALA A 63 -4.41 11.52 -3.12
N ARG A 64 -5.65 11.30 -2.66
CA ARG A 64 -6.71 10.86 -3.59
C ARG A 64 -6.81 11.88 -4.72
N SER A 65 -7.06 11.40 -5.94
CA SER A 65 -7.43 12.32 -7.02
C SER A 65 -8.74 13.03 -6.66
N GLU A 66 -8.90 14.29 -7.03
CA GLU A 66 -10.19 14.99 -6.91
C GLU A 66 -11.26 14.37 -7.83
N ALA A 67 -10.84 13.69 -8.90
CA ALA A 67 -11.72 12.90 -9.76
C ALA A 67 -12.23 11.63 -9.09
N PHE A 68 -11.66 11.24 -7.94
CA PHE A 68 -12.17 10.14 -7.13
C PHE A 68 -13.47 10.57 -6.45
N VAL A 69 -14.60 10.26 -7.09
CA VAL A 69 -15.92 10.45 -6.51
C VAL A 69 -16.39 9.10 -6.00
N PRO A 70 -16.59 8.92 -4.68
CA PRO A 70 -17.13 7.68 -4.16
C PRO A 70 -18.46 7.36 -4.85
N ALA A 71 -18.48 6.27 -5.61
CA ALA A 71 -19.65 5.90 -6.42
C ALA A 71 -20.87 5.74 -5.50
N ARG A 72 -21.92 6.51 -5.78
CA ARG A 72 -23.27 6.22 -5.27
C ARG A 72 -24.00 5.41 -6.33
N LEU A 73 -24.61 4.32 -5.92
CA LEU A 73 -25.55 3.64 -6.80
C LEU A 73 -26.82 4.51 -6.94
N PRO A 74 -27.45 4.59 -8.13
CA PRO A 74 -28.69 5.34 -8.29
C PRO A 74 -29.76 4.85 -7.31
N GLY A 75 -30.27 5.76 -6.46
CA GLY A 75 -31.31 5.46 -5.46
C GLY A 75 -30.79 4.94 -4.10
N GLU A 76 -29.49 4.72 -3.94
CA GLU A 76 -28.91 4.32 -2.66
C GLU A 76 -28.50 5.54 -1.82
N PRO A 77 -28.88 5.60 -0.52
CA PRO A 77 -28.52 6.72 0.35
C PRO A 77 -27.05 6.67 0.78
N PHE A 78 -26.35 5.55 0.55
CA PHE A 78 -24.99 5.33 1.02
C PHE A 78 -23.95 5.38 -0.09
N VAL A 79 -22.77 5.87 0.29
CA VAL A 79 -21.56 5.85 -0.52
C VAL A 79 -20.98 4.42 -0.48
N LEU A 80 -20.64 3.85 -1.63
CA LEU A 80 -19.95 2.55 -1.67
C LEU A 80 -18.61 2.63 -0.94
N PRO A 81 -18.22 1.58 -0.18
CA PRO A 81 -16.93 1.56 0.48
C PRO A 81 -15.79 1.53 -0.53
N VAL A 82 -14.77 2.34 -0.27
CA VAL A 82 -13.48 2.31 -0.97
C VAL A 82 -12.85 0.93 -0.79
N ALA A 83 -12.28 0.38 -1.86
CA ALA A 83 -11.52 -0.86 -1.78
C ALA A 83 -10.02 -0.57 -1.76
N TYR A 84 -9.30 -1.28 -0.88
CA TYR A 84 -7.84 -1.36 -0.93
C TYR A 84 -7.45 -2.74 -1.37
N GLU A 85 -6.54 -2.80 -2.33
CA GLU A 85 -6.02 -4.05 -2.86
C GLU A 85 -4.53 -4.14 -2.56
N LEU A 86 -4.17 -5.11 -1.72
CA LEU A 86 -2.78 -5.47 -1.43
C LEU A 86 -2.39 -6.65 -2.31
N ARG A 87 -1.46 -6.48 -3.24
CA ARG A 87 -0.87 -7.61 -3.96
C ARG A 87 0.54 -7.85 -3.47
N THR A 88 0.84 -9.12 -3.21
CA THR A 88 2.13 -9.57 -2.69
C THR A 88 2.73 -10.57 -3.65
N TYR A 89 3.90 -10.23 -4.17
CA TYR A 89 4.68 -11.07 -5.07
C TYR A 89 5.86 -11.67 -4.32
N GLN A 90 5.90 -13.00 -4.18
CA GLN A 90 7.13 -13.69 -3.83
C GLN A 90 7.91 -13.95 -5.12
N LEU A 91 9.03 -13.26 -5.29
CA LEU A 91 9.91 -13.45 -6.41
C LEU A 91 10.79 -14.69 -6.21
N GLN A 92 11.33 -15.19 -7.32
CA GLN A 92 12.34 -16.23 -7.30
C GLN A 92 13.60 -15.76 -6.53
N LEU A 93 14.38 -16.73 -6.04
CA LEU A 93 15.65 -16.44 -5.39
C LEU A 93 16.68 -15.96 -6.41
N GLY A 94 17.37 -14.87 -6.07
CA GLY A 94 18.46 -14.31 -6.85
C GLY A 94 18.80 -12.91 -6.32
N TYR A 95 20.04 -12.48 -6.50
CA TYR A 95 20.48 -11.17 -6.00
C TYR A 95 19.89 -10.00 -6.80
N ASP A 96 19.52 -10.22 -8.05
CA ASP A 96 19.04 -9.24 -9.01
C ASP A 96 17.52 -9.30 -9.24
N THR A 97 16.80 -10.18 -8.56
CA THR A 97 15.38 -10.44 -8.87
C THR A 97 14.48 -9.27 -8.50
N VAL A 98 14.68 -8.63 -7.34
CA VAL A 98 13.96 -7.41 -6.96
C VAL A 98 14.31 -6.24 -7.88
N PRO A 99 15.59 -5.87 -8.11
CA PRO A 99 15.93 -4.80 -9.05
C PRO A 99 15.33 -5.01 -10.44
N LYS A 100 15.42 -6.23 -10.99
CA LYS A 100 14.87 -6.55 -12.32
C LYS A 100 13.34 -6.50 -12.34
N PHE A 101 12.68 -6.95 -11.27
CA PHE A 101 11.24 -6.80 -11.14
C PHE A 101 10.85 -5.32 -11.16
N LEU A 102 11.53 -4.48 -10.37
CA LEU A 102 11.24 -3.05 -10.30
C LEU A 102 11.42 -2.38 -11.67
N GLU A 103 12.48 -2.72 -12.42
CA GLU A 103 12.70 -2.22 -13.77
C GLU A 103 11.53 -2.57 -14.71
N LEU A 104 11.22 -3.86 -14.85
CA LEU A 104 10.16 -4.35 -15.74
C LEU A 104 8.77 -3.87 -15.33
N PHE A 105 8.48 -3.86 -14.03
CA PHE A 105 7.21 -3.39 -13.49
C PHE A 105 7.04 -1.88 -13.72
N THR A 106 8.10 -1.10 -13.55
CA THR A 106 8.07 0.36 -13.78
C THR A 106 7.74 0.68 -15.22
N GLU A 107 8.35 -0.04 -16.17
CA GLU A 107 8.07 0.12 -17.60
C GLU A 107 6.59 -0.17 -17.90
N GLY A 108 6.08 -1.34 -17.49
CA GLY A 108 4.67 -1.70 -17.69
C GLY A 108 3.68 -0.81 -16.94
N LEU A 109 4.07 -0.29 -15.77
CA LEU A 109 3.22 0.61 -14.98
C LEU A 109 2.97 1.93 -15.71
N ARG A 110 3.97 2.48 -16.43
CA ARG A 110 3.78 3.72 -17.20
C ARG A 110 2.72 3.54 -18.28
N ASP A 111 2.80 2.45 -19.03
CA ASP A 111 1.83 2.14 -20.07
C ASP A 111 0.43 1.93 -19.48
N LYS A 112 0.34 1.20 -18.36
CA LYS A 112 -0.92 0.99 -17.64
C LYS A 112 -1.56 2.30 -17.18
N LEU A 113 -0.76 3.21 -16.59
CA LEU A 113 -1.27 4.50 -16.13
C LEU A 113 -1.66 5.42 -17.27
N ALA A 114 -1.00 5.32 -18.43
CA ALA A 114 -1.32 6.11 -19.61
C ALA A 114 -2.67 5.73 -20.24
N VAL A 115 -3.10 4.48 -20.08
CA VAL A 115 -4.39 3.99 -20.63
C VAL A 115 -5.56 4.07 -19.64
N ASP A 116 -5.31 4.21 -18.33
CA ASP A 116 -6.37 4.39 -17.33
C ASP A 116 -6.83 5.86 -17.28
N ASP A 117 -7.82 6.19 -18.09
CA ASP A 117 -8.46 7.50 -18.13
C ASP A 117 -9.53 7.70 -17.03
N THR A 118 -9.90 6.63 -16.33
CA THR A 118 -10.99 6.65 -15.35
C THR A 118 -10.55 7.22 -14.00
N GLY A 119 -9.27 7.03 -13.65
CA GLY A 119 -8.76 7.32 -12.30
C GLY A 119 -9.42 6.48 -11.19
N ALA A 120 -10.17 5.43 -11.56
CA ALA A 120 -10.93 4.61 -10.62
C ALA A 120 -10.03 3.68 -9.78
N SER A 121 -8.76 3.53 -10.19
CA SER A 121 -7.73 2.76 -9.51
C SER A 121 -6.44 3.59 -9.41
N GLN A 122 -5.93 3.75 -8.20
CA GLN A 122 -4.73 4.55 -7.95
C GLN A 122 -3.70 3.72 -7.18
N LEU A 123 -2.48 3.64 -7.70
CA LEU A 123 -1.37 3.03 -6.96
C LEU A 123 -1.00 3.96 -5.80
N VAL A 124 -1.08 3.44 -4.57
CA VAL A 124 -0.72 4.16 -3.35
C VAL A 124 0.78 4.11 -3.14
N THR A 125 1.36 2.90 -3.21
CA THR A 125 2.78 2.67 -3.02
C THR A 125 3.21 1.31 -3.57
N LEU A 126 4.51 1.19 -3.82
CA LEU A 126 5.22 -0.03 -4.19
C LEU A 126 6.35 -0.22 -3.18
N LEU A 127 6.34 -1.36 -2.48
CA LEU A 127 7.26 -1.68 -1.41
C LEU A 127 8.01 -2.97 -1.74
N TYR A 128 9.26 -3.11 -1.32
CA TYR A 128 9.99 -4.37 -1.40
C TYR A 128 10.66 -4.69 -0.07
N THR A 129 10.85 -5.98 0.23
CA THR A 129 11.41 -6.40 1.51
C THR A 129 12.90 -6.10 1.59
N ASP A 130 13.28 -5.43 2.69
CA ASP A 130 14.68 -5.16 3.04
C ASP A 130 15.17 -6.19 4.06
N SER A 131 14.35 -6.51 5.07
CA SER A 131 14.64 -7.56 6.04
C SER A 131 13.39 -8.37 6.41
N GLY A 132 13.59 -9.66 6.70
CA GLY A 132 12.54 -10.64 6.91
C GLY A 132 12.43 -11.61 5.72
N ARG A 133 11.23 -11.80 5.18
CA ARG A 133 11.00 -12.66 4.01
C ARG A 133 11.51 -11.96 2.74
N LEU A 134 12.77 -12.23 2.39
CA LEU A 134 13.44 -11.63 1.24
C LEU A 134 12.72 -11.92 -0.09
N ASN A 135 13.05 -11.13 -1.11
CA ASN A 135 12.51 -11.24 -2.47
C ASN A 135 10.99 -11.12 -2.52
N THR A 136 10.41 -10.27 -1.67
CA THR A 136 8.97 -9.99 -1.67
C THR A 136 8.74 -8.55 -2.12
N VAL A 137 7.82 -8.36 -3.05
CA VAL A 137 7.35 -7.05 -3.49
C VAL A 137 5.87 -6.93 -3.17
N ILE A 138 5.46 -5.76 -2.70
CA ILE A 138 4.07 -5.43 -2.39
C ILE A 138 3.67 -4.20 -3.17
N GLU A 139 2.51 -4.27 -3.80
CA GLU A 139 1.80 -3.09 -4.28
C GLU A 139 0.53 -2.88 -3.45
N LEU A 140 0.26 -1.61 -3.14
CA LEU A 140 -1.00 -1.21 -2.53
C LEU A 140 -1.75 -0.32 -3.51
N TRP A 141 -2.94 -0.75 -3.90
CA TRP A 141 -3.85 0.01 -4.74
C TRP A 141 -5.07 0.47 -3.94
N ARG A 142 -5.61 1.63 -4.33
CA ARG A 142 -6.87 2.17 -3.85
C ARG A 142 -7.84 2.27 -5.02
N HIS A 143 -9.04 1.72 -4.86
CA HIS A 143 -10.09 1.71 -5.87
C HIS A 143 -11.35 2.40 -5.34
N GLU A 144 -12.17 2.94 -6.24
CA GLU A 144 -13.46 3.55 -5.86
C GLU A 144 -14.35 2.60 -5.06
N ASN A 145 -14.34 1.33 -5.45
CA ASN A 145 -15.05 0.24 -4.82
C ASN A 145 -14.49 -1.11 -5.33
N ILE A 146 -15.05 -2.20 -4.82
CA ILE A 146 -14.63 -3.56 -5.18
C ILE A 146 -14.81 -3.88 -6.67
N GLN A 147 -15.84 -3.35 -7.34
CA GLN A 147 -16.09 -3.60 -8.75
C GLN A 147 -14.99 -2.96 -9.62
N ARG A 148 -14.58 -1.73 -9.30
CA ARG A 148 -13.48 -1.05 -10.01
C ARG A 148 -12.14 -1.76 -9.86
N SER A 149 -11.90 -2.41 -8.70
CA SER A 149 -10.72 -3.28 -8.54
C SER A 149 -10.75 -4.45 -9.52
N GLN A 150 -11.91 -5.08 -9.74
CA GLN A 150 -12.06 -6.17 -10.72
C GLN A 150 -11.89 -5.68 -12.16
N ASP A 151 -12.43 -4.50 -12.49
CA ASP A 151 -12.33 -3.93 -13.83
C ASP A 151 -10.85 -3.61 -14.17
N SER A 152 -10.11 -3.01 -13.22
CA SER A 152 -8.68 -2.70 -13.36
C SER A 152 -7.82 -3.94 -13.61
N ARG A 153 -8.19 -5.09 -13.02
CA ARG A 153 -7.50 -6.37 -13.24
C ARG A 153 -7.72 -6.95 -14.64
N ARG A 154 -8.87 -6.69 -15.26
CA ARG A 154 -9.17 -7.18 -16.62
C ARG A 154 -8.45 -6.38 -17.69
N ALA A 155 -8.11 -5.13 -17.38
CA ALA A 155 -7.39 -4.23 -18.27
C ALA A 155 -5.85 -4.39 -18.20
N SER A 156 -5.34 -5.27 -17.33
CA SER A 156 -3.91 -5.49 -17.06
C SER A 156 -3.45 -6.91 -17.36
#